data_AF-A0A645HTT9-F1
#
_entry.id   AF-A0A645HTT9-F1
#
_cell.length_a   1.000
_cell.length_b   1.000
_cell.length_c   1.000
_cell.angle_alpha   90.00
_cell.angle_beta   90.00
_cell.angle_gamma   90.00
#
_symmetry.space_group_name_H-M   'P 1'
#
loop_
_entity.id
_entity.type
_entity.pdbx_description
1 polymer ?
#
loop_
_entity_poly.entity_id
_entity_poly.type
_entity_poly.pdbx_seq_one_letter_code
_entity_poly.pdbx_strand_id
1 'polypeptide(L)'
;MKITDSINVSNLPGNELVGGSLYTEKNNLYLYSSNTIKLFDISNPATPVYKTKLDDGETGALLQGPNRIVVEGNIAYVTSNNNNGTLEIIQIYPLKPLIISSATDIGTNSFKANWQVNDGATGYFLDVSTDNFKTFFGINFLFG
;
A
#
# COMPACT_ATOMS: atom_id res chain seq x y z
N MET A 1 -16.32 21.83 18.50
CA MET A 1 -15.99 20.75 17.53
C MET A 1 -16.79 21.00 16.27
N LYS A 2 -16.20 20.88 15.07
CA LYS A 2 -16.90 21.06 13.78
C LYS A 2 -16.56 19.88 12.89
N ILE A 3 -17.57 19.28 12.28
CA ILE A 3 -17.39 18.27 11.23
C ILE A 3 -17.03 19.02 9.94
N THR A 4 -15.91 18.67 9.32
CA THR A 4 -15.42 19.31 8.08
C THR A 4 -15.70 18.48 6.83
N ASP A 5 -15.86 17.17 6.99
CA ASP A 5 -16.19 16.23 5.93
C ASP A 5 -16.77 14.93 6.54
N SER A 6 -17.38 14.07 5.72
CA SER A 6 -17.89 12.77 6.14
C SER A 6 -17.81 11.75 5.01
N ILE A 7 -17.23 10.58 5.31
CA ILE A 7 -17.24 9.44 4.39
C ILE A 7 -18.39 8.52 4.80
N ASN A 8 -19.30 8.24 3.87
CA ASN A 8 -20.27 7.16 4.08
C ASN A 8 -19.57 5.82 3.82
N VAL A 9 -19.22 5.12 4.90
CA VAL A 9 -18.56 3.80 4.84
C VAL A 9 -19.36 2.77 4.05
N SER A 10 -20.69 2.93 3.91
CA SER A 10 -21.49 2.03 3.10
C SER A 10 -21.15 2.08 1.60
N ASN A 11 -20.60 3.21 1.15
CA ASN A 11 -20.30 3.52 -0.24
C ASN A 11 -18.85 3.20 -0.62
N LEU A 12 -18.05 2.66 0.30
CA LEU A 12 -16.70 2.21 -0.03
C LEU A 12 -16.77 1.08 -1.06
N PRO A 13 -15.94 1.11 -2.11
CA PRO A 13 -15.90 0.01 -3.07
C PRO A 13 -15.51 -1.32 -2.40
N GLY A 14 -16.25 -2.40 -2.64
CA GLY A 14 -16.01 -3.71 -2.01
C GLY A 14 -16.52 -3.83 -0.57
N ASN A 15 -17.54 -3.03 -0.22
CA ASN A 15 -18.11 -3.00 1.11
C ASN A 15 -19.06 -4.19 1.42
N GLU A 16 -18.59 -5.05 2.32
CA GLU A 16 -19.37 -6.08 3.04
C GLU A 16 -19.40 -5.77 4.55
N LEU A 17 -19.40 -4.49 4.95
CA LEU A 17 -19.35 -4.15 6.38
C LEU A 17 -20.67 -4.39 7.09
N VAL A 18 -20.79 -5.59 7.63
CA VAL A 18 -21.48 -5.84 8.89
C VAL A 18 -20.41 -6.16 9.93
N GLY A 19 -19.94 -5.16 10.69
CA GLY A 19 -19.22 -5.39 11.96
C GLY A 19 -17.69 -5.15 12.04
N GLY A 20 -17.06 -4.44 11.09
CA GLY A 20 -15.62 -4.13 11.15
C GLY A 20 -15.25 -2.87 11.96
N SER A 21 -13.96 -2.73 12.28
CA SER A 21 -13.35 -1.52 12.89
C SER A 21 -12.50 -0.74 11.90
N LEU A 22 -12.21 0.53 12.21
CA LEU A 22 -11.54 1.48 11.30
C LEU A 22 -10.31 2.10 11.97
N TYR A 23 -9.26 2.35 11.19
CA TYR A 23 -8.10 3.14 11.57
C TYR A 23 -7.71 4.05 10.40
N THR A 24 -7.32 5.29 10.67
CA THR A 24 -6.90 6.24 9.63
C THR A 24 -5.51 6.77 9.93
N GLU A 25 -4.65 6.85 8.91
CA GLU A 25 -3.40 7.58 8.95
C GLU A 25 -3.22 8.39 7.67
N LYS A 26 -3.05 9.71 7.80
CA LYS A 26 -2.97 10.65 6.66
C LYS A 26 -4.16 10.46 5.72
N ASN A 27 -3.90 10.02 4.49
CA ASN A 27 -4.91 9.79 3.46
C ASN A 27 -5.25 8.29 3.30
N ASN A 28 -4.89 7.45 4.25
CA ASN A 28 -5.20 6.03 4.22
C ASN A 28 -6.30 5.71 5.23
N LEU A 29 -7.28 4.92 4.80
CA LEU A 29 -8.27 4.29 5.67
C LEU A 29 -8.04 2.79 5.67
N TYR A 30 -7.79 2.24 6.84
CA TYR A 30 -7.68 0.81 7.12
C TYR A 30 -8.99 0.34 7.72
N LEU A 31 -9.57 -0.67 7.11
CA LEU A 31 -10.81 -1.30 7.54
C LEU A 31 -10.52 -2.75 7.86
N TYR A 32 -10.79 -3.18 9.08
CA TYR A 32 -10.39 -4.51 9.52
C TYR A 32 -11.52 -5.24 10.22
N SER A 33 -11.67 -6.51 9.88
CA SER A 33 -12.81 -7.35 10.28
C SER A 33 -12.45 -8.81 10.15
N SER A 34 -12.90 -9.63 11.10
CA SER A 34 -12.74 -11.09 11.11
C SER A 34 -11.30 -11.54 10.83
N ASN A 35 -10.94 -11.73 9.56
CA ASN A 35 -9.65 -12.24 9.12
C ASN A 35 -8.98 -11.39 8.03
N THR A 36 -9.36 -10.10 7.88
CA THR A 36 -8.88 -9.26 6.77
C THR A 36 -8.68 -7.80 7.19
N ILE A 37 -7.70 -7.15 6.55
CA ILE A 37 -7.49 -5.71 6.58
C ILE A 37 -7.60 -5.20 5.14
N LYS A 38 -8.53 -4.28 4.86
CA LYS A 38 -8.68 -3.57 3.60
C LYS A 38 -8.11 -2.17 3.70
N LEU A 39 -7.39 -1.72 2.68
CA LEU A 39 -6.77 -0.40 2.59
C LEU A 39 -7.44 0.42 1.49
N PHE A 40 -7.82 1.65 1.84
CA PHE A 40 -8.40 2.62 0.93
C PHE A 40 -7.58 3.92 0.92
N ASP A 41 -7.46 4.54 -0.25
CA ASP A 41 -7.06 5.94 -0.40
C ASP A 41 -8.28 6.84 -0.16
N ILE A 42 -8.16 7.76 0.79
CA ILE A 42 -9.16 8.77 1.15
C ILE A 42 -8.65 10.19 0.92
N SER A 43 -7.67 10.39 0.01
CA SER A 43 -7.18 11.72 -0.39
C SER A 43 -8.31 12.62 -0.91
N ASN A 44 -9.36 12.02 -1.49
CA ASN A 44 -10.64 12.66 -1.75
C ASN A 44 -11.74 11.94 -0.95
N PRO A 45 -12.24 12.52 0.15
CA PRO A 45 -13.28 11.90 0.99
C PRO A 45 -14.59 11.63 0.24
N ALA A 46 -14.90 12.40 -0.81
CA ALA A 46 -16.10 12.19 -1.62
C ALA A 46 -15.98 10.97 -2.56
N THR A 47 -14.75 10.54 -2.87
CA THR A 47 -14.48 9.41 -3.77
C THR A 47 -13.33 8.54 -3.27
N PRO A 48 -13.51 7.77 -2.18
CA PRO A 48 -12.49 6.83 -1.71
C PRO A 48 -12.15 5.76 -2.76
N VAL A 49 -10.88 5.36 -2.83
CA VAL A 49 -10.39 4.36 -3.78
C VAL A 49 -9.90 3.14 -3.02
N TYR A 50 -10.41 1.94 -3.33
CA TYR A 50 -9.85 0.69 -2.81
C TYR A 50 -8.44 0.47 -3.36
N LYS A 51 -7.46 0.26 -2.47
CA LYS A 51 -6.06 0.01 -2.86
C LYS A 51 -5.75 -1.48 -2.85
N THR A 52 -5.95 -2.14 -1.71
CA THR A 52 -5.61 -3.55 -1.54
C THR A 52 -6.24 -4.13 -0.27
N LYS A 53 -6.01 -5.42 -0.01
CA LYS A 53 -6.28 -6.08 1.26
C LYS A 53 -5.10 -6.96 1.69
N LEU A 54 -5.14 -7.38 2.95
CA LEU A 54 -4.33 -8.45 3.51
C LEU A 54 -5.26 -9.41 4.22
N ASP A 55 -5.26 -10.68 3.81
CA ASP A 55 -6.02 -11.74 4.46
C ASP A 55 -5.15 -12.53 5.46
N ASP A 56 -5.79 -13.20 6.42
CA ASP A 56 -5.13 -14.16 7.32
C ASP A 56 -4.37 -15.24 6.52
N GLY A 57 -3.15 -15.56 6.95
CA GLY A 57 -2.22 -16.46 6.27
C GLY A 57 -1.46 -15.85 5.09
N GLU A 58 -1.92 -14.74 4.52
CA GLU A 58 -1.22 -14.08 3.41
C GLU A 58 0.12 -13.52 3.89
N THR A 59 1.22 -13.89 3.22
CA THR A 59 2.59 -13.53 3.65
C THR A 59 2.92 -13.88 5.11
N GLY A 60 2.20 -14.84 5.71
CA GLY A 60 2.38 -15.23 7.11
C GLY A 60 1.66 -14.35 8.13
N ALA A 61 0.74 -13.49 7.69
CA ALA A 61 -0.13 -12.72 8.58
C ALA A 61 -1.01 -13.67 9.43
N LEU A 62 -1.30 -13.30 10.67
CA LEU A 62 -2.09 -14.10 11.62
C LEU A 62 -3.31 -13.31 12.12
N LEU A 63 -4.06 -12.73 11.18
CA LEU A 63 -5.14 -11.77 11.38
C LEU A 63 -6.42 -12.39 11.97
N GLN A 64 -6.34 -13.28 12.97
CA GLN A 64 -7.52 -13.92 13.54
C GLN A 64 -8.21 -13.01 14.57
N GLY A 65 -9.20 -12.25 14.10
CA GLY A 65 -9.95 -11.28 14.90
C GLY A 65 -9.11 -10.06 15.28
N PRO A 66 -8.62 -9.26 14.31
CA PRO A 66 -7.83 -8.07 14.59
C PRO A 66 -8.73 -7.08 15.34
N ASN A 67 -8.28 -6.64 16.52
CA ASN A 67 -9.08 -5.77 17.39
C ASN A 67 -8.53 -4.33 17.46
N ARG A 68 -7.23 -4.15 17.23
CA ARG A 68 -6.61 -2.83 17.15
C ARG A 68 -5.50 -2.84 16.12
N ILE A 69 -5.43 -1.76 15.36
CA ILE A 69 -4.35 -1.46 14.42
C ILE A 69 -3.78 -0.10 14.79
N VAL A 70 -2.45 0.02 14.75
CA VAL A 70 -1.73 1.29 14.72
C VAL A 70 -0.77 1.22 13.55
N VAL A 71 -0.62 2.33 12.82
CA VAL A 71 0.32 2.40 11.69
C VAL A 71 1.33 3.49 11.93
N GLU A 72 2.60 3.17 11.67
CA GLU A 72 3.70 4.11 11.59
C GLU A 72 4.39 3.96 10.23
N GLY A 73 4.14 4.92 9.33
CA GLY A 73 4.71 4.87 7.99
C GLY A 73 4.17 3.70 7.17
N ASN A 74 4.99 2.67 6.99
CA ASN A 74 4.63 1.47 6.20
C ASN A 74 4.53 0.21 7.09
N ILE A 75 4.44 0.37 8.40
CA ILE A 75 4.35 -0.75 9.35
C ILE A 75 3.04 -0.63 10.13
N ALA A 76 2.23 -1.69 10.11
CA ALA A 76 1.07 -1.89 10.96
C ALA A 76 1.47 -2.75 12.15
N TYR A 77 1.04 -2.30 13.32
CA TYR A 77 1.04 -3.04 14.56
C TYR A 77 -0.39 -3.49 14.82
N VAL A 78 -0.65 -4.78 14.67
CA VAL A 78 -1.99 -5.36 14.77
C VAL A 78 -2.04 -6.27 15.98
N THR A 79 -3.01 -6.06 16.87
CA THR A 79 -3.33 -7.05 17.90
C THR A 79 -4.52 -7.89 17.44
N SER A 80 -4.44 -9.19 17.69
CA SER A 80 -5.45 -10.18 17.32
C SER A 80 -5.94 -10.91 18.57
N ASN A 81 -7.26 -10.97 18.77
CA ASN A 81 -7.84 -11.55 20.00
C ASN A 81 -7.93 -13.08 19.98
N ASN A 82 -7.99 -13.70 18.79
CA ASN A 82 -8.25 -15.15 18.69
C ASN A 82 -6.97 -15.98 18.58
N ASN A 83 -5.80 -15.36 18.43
CA ASN A 83 -4.50 -16.03 18.35
C ASN A 83 -3.70 -15.87 19.66
N ASN A 84 -4.32 -16.14 20.81
CA ASN A 84 -3.69 -16.02 22.13
C ASN A 84 -3.15 -14.61 22.47
N GLY A 85 -3.67 -13.55 21.84
CA GLY A 85 -3.26 -12.17 22.12
C GLY A 85 -1.91 -11.78 21.52
N THR A 86 -1.60 -12.23 20.30
CA THR A 86 -0.37 -11.84 19.60
C THR A 86 -0.40 -10.38 19.13
N LEU A 87 0.78 -9.75 19.17
CA LEU A 87 1.08 -8.54 18.41
C LEU A 87 1.77 -8.95 17.10
N GLU A 88 1.20 -8.57 15.98
CA GLU A 88 1.79 -8.73 14.65
C GLU A 88 2.36 -7.41 14.16
N ILE A 89 3.55 -7.48 13.59
CA ILE A 89 4.23 -6.37 12.93
C ILE A 89 4.20 -6.66 11.44
N ILE A 90 3.30 -5.98 10.75
CA ILE A 90 2.95 -6.23 9.36
C ILE A 90 3.49 -5.08 8.52
N GLN A 91 4.26 -5.39 7.49
CA GLN A 91 4.60 -4.41 6.47
C GLN A 91 3.34 -4.13 5.63
N ILE A 92 2.76 -2.93 5.76
CA ILE A 92 1.60 -2.49 4.99
C ILE A 92 2.03 -1.53 3.90
N TYR A 93 1.45 -1.74 2.73
CA TYR A 93 1.70 -1.00 1.52
C TYR A 93 1.45 0.52 1.70
N PRO A 94 2.24 1.38 1.03
CA PRO A 94 2.82 1.15 -0.27
C PRO A 94 4.20 0.50 -0.22
N LEU A 95 4.48 -0.29 -1.25
CA LEU A 95 5.77 -0.92 -1.55
C LEU A 95 6.93 -0.10 -0.98
N LYS A 96 7.82 -0.79 -0.25
CA LYS A 96 9.11 -0.24 0.22
C LYS A 96 9.64 0.77 -0.80
N PRO A 97 10.14 1.96 -0.42
CA PRO A 97 10.71 2.88 -1.41
C PRO A 97 11.66 2.12 -2.33
N LEU A 98 11.54 2.32 -3.64
CA LEU A 98 12.39 1.66 -4.62
C LEU A 98 13.84 1.89 -4.21
N ILE A 99 14.55 0.81 -3.89
CA ILE A 99 15.98 0.91 -3.63
C ILE A 99 16.65 0.93 -4.99
N ILE A 100 17.03 2.13 -5.42
CA ILE A 100 17.78 2.37 -6.64
C ILE A 100 19.27 2.30 -6.29
N SER A 101 20.01 1.51 -7.05
CA SER A 101 21.47 1.52 -7.02
C SER A 101 21.99 2.42 -8.13
N SER A 102 23.20 2.96 -7.99
CA SER A 102 23.82 3.72 -9.07
C SER A 102 23.77 2.96 -10.40
N ALA A 103 23.45 3.68 -11.47
CA ALA A 103 23.54 3.12 -12.81
C ALA A 103 24.98 2.68 -13.11
N THR A 104 25.12 1.57 -13.84
CA THR A 104 26.41 1.03 -14.28
C THR A 104 26.48 1.06 -15.80
N ASP A 105 27.64 0.70 -16.36
CA ASP A 105 27.84 0.60 -17.82
C ASP A 105 27.46 1.89 -18.56
N ILE A 106 27.88 3.05 -18.01
CA ILE A 106 27.57 4.37 -18.56
C ILE A 106 28.38 4.58 -19.84
N GLY A 107 27.68 4.62 -20.97
CA GLY A 107 28.19 5.00 -22.28
C GLY A 107 27.66 6.37 -22.71
N THR A 108 28.08 6.84 -23.89
CA THR A 108 27.63 8.12 -24.43
C THR A 108 26.11 8.19 -24.66
N ASN A 109 25.50 7.07 -25.08
CA ASN A 109 24.07 6.97 -25.38
C ASN A 109 23.39 5.77 -24.69
N SER A 110 23.99 5.24 -23.62
CA SER A 110 23.48 4.05 -22.94
C SER A 110 23.85 4.04 -21.47
N PHE A 111 23.03 3.37 -20.66
CA PHE A 111 23.38 3.02 -19.29
C PHE A 111 22.59 1.77 -18.90
N LYS A 112 23.08 1.05 -17.89
CA LYS A 112 22.34 0.01 -17.21
C LYS A 112 21.73 0.57 -15.93
N ALA A 113 20.40 0.66 -15.89
CA ALA A 113 19.67 1.02 -14.69
C ALA A 113 19.63 -0.18 -13.72
N ASN A 114 19.90 0.08 -12.43
CA ASN A 114 19.96 -0.96 -11.41
C ASN A 114 18.95 -0.65 -10.29
N TRP A 115 18.00 -1.55 -10.06
CA TRP A 115 17.05 -1.47 -8.95
C TRP A 115 16.91 -2.84 -8.27
N GLN A 116 16.64 -2.85 -6.96
CA GLN A 116 16.27 -4.08 -6.28
C GLN A 116 14.80 -4.41 -6.54
N VAL A 117 14.51 -5.71 -6.72
CA VAL A 117 13.12 -6.19 -6.77
C VAL A 117 12.42 -5.80 -5.47
N ASN A 118 11.21 -5.29 -5.64
CA ASN A 118 10.33 -4.83 -4.60
C ASN A 118 9.16 -5.80 -4.56
N ASP A 119 8.98 -6.45 -3.42
CA ASP A 119 7.99 -7.49 -3.27
C ASP A 119 6.59 -6.92 -3.49
N GLY A 120 5.88 -7.38 -4.51
CA GLY A 120 4.57 -6.86 -4.93
C GLY A 120 4.59 -5.76 -6.01
N ALA A 121 5.75 -5.37 -6.54
CA ALA A 121 5.78 -4.50 -7.72
C ALA A 121 5.32 -5.28 -8.96
N THR A 122 4.25 -4.81 -9.60
CA THR A 122 3.73 -5.39 -10.86
C THR A 122 4.45 -4.86 -12.11
N GLY A 123 5.36 -3.89 -11.93
CA GLY A 123 6.15 -3.28 -12.98
C GLY A 123 6.96 -2.09 -12.46
N TYR A 124 7.94 -1.67 -13.25
CA TYR A 124 8.73 -0.45 -12.99
C TYR A 124 8.67 0.46 -14.21
N PHE A 125 8.53 1.75 -13.96
CA PHE A 125 8.61 2.79 -14.99
C PHE A 125 9.95 3.51 -14.86
N LEU A 126 10.64 3.65 -15.98
CA LEU A 126 11.86 4.45 -16.07
C LEU A 126 11.61 5.60 -17.05
N ASP A 127 11.63 6.82 -16.53
CA ASP A 127 11.55 8.02 -17.34
C ASP A 127 12.94 8.41 -17.84
N VAL A 128 13.10 8.39 -19.16
CA VAL A 128 14.33 8.84 -19.85
C VAL A 128 13.98 10.02 -20.74
N SER A 129 14.79 11.08 -20.66
CA SER A 129 14.59 12.31 -21.44
C SER A 129 15.93 12.82 -21.97
N THR A 130 15.91 13.35 -23.19
CA THR A 130 17.04 14.07 -23.81
C THR A 130 16.89 15.60 -23.70
N ASP A 131 15.80 16.09 -23.12
CA ASP A 131 15.39 17.50 -23.13
C ASP A 131 15.07 18.07 -21.74
N ASN A 132 15.69 17.50 -20.70
CA ASN A 132 15.48 17.87 -19.30
C ASN A 132 14.02 17.67 -18.85
N PHE A 133 13.47 16.50 -19.18
CA PHE A 133 12.15 16.01 -18.79
C PHE A 133 10.98 16.88 -19.26
N LYS A 134 11.13 17.52 -20.44
CA LYS A 134 9.99 18.15 -21.13
C LYS A 134 9.22 17.11 -21.96
N THR A 135 9.92 16.10 -22.47
CA THR A 135 9.36 14.92 -23.14
C THR A 135 10.01 13.63 -22.60
N PHE A 136 9.30 12.51 -22.72
CA PHE A 136 9.72 11.20 -22.21
C PHE A 136 9.73 10.14 -23.31
N PHE A 137 10.76 9.29 -23.30
CA PHE A 137 10.79 8.04 -24.05
C PHE A 137 10.27 6.91 -23.14
N GLY A 138 8.99 6.91 -22.79
CA GLY A 138 8.44 5.92 -21.86
C GLY A 138 8.68 4.47 -22.34
N ILE A 139 9.42 3.69 -21.56
CA ILE A 139 9.66 2.25 -21.81
C ILE A 139 9.07 1.43 -20.66
N ASN A 140 8.04 0.64 -20.98
CA ASN A 140 7.41 -0.29 -20.05
C ASN A 140 8.21 -1.59 -20.01
N PHE A 141 8.78 -1.91 -18.86
CA PHE A 141 9.39 -3.22 -18.62
C PHE A 141 8.35 -4.13 -17.94
N LEU A 142 7.74 -5.03 -18.71
CA LEU A 142 6.97 -6.15 -18.21
C LEU A 142 7.93 -7.35 -18.06
N PHE A 143 7.97 -7.99 -16.90
CA PHE A 143 8.63 -9.29 -16.75
C PHE A 143 7.57 -10.40 -16.69
N GLY A 144 7.90 -11.53 -17.32
CA GLY A 144 7.23 -12.81 -17.14
C GLY A 144 7.89 -13.62 -16.03
#